data_AF-A0AAX0WS50-F1
#
_entry.id   AF-A0AAX0WS50-F1
#
_cell.length_a   1.000
_cell.length_b   1.000
_cell.length_c   1.000
_cell.angle_alpha   90.00
_cell.angle_beta   90.00
_cell.angle_gamma   90.00
#
_symmetry.space_group_name_H-M   'P 1'
#
loop_
_entity.id
_entity.type
_entity.pdbx_description
1 polymer ?
#
loop_
_entity_poly.entity_id
_entity_poly.type
_entity_poly.pdbx_seq_one_letter_code
_entity_poly.pdbx_strand_id
1 'polypeptide(L)'
;MIKREQEILEQIARAFMDELSKEVRFDLVFSALFELDKIQKGQTTQLSKDQRAEISSEEATKVLLNRIATTEKTNNADIKAVRNILTQIIKDPEAFGLSGKIRSFFLSYVKTSITAIGDRVEEQIILAHIHQKDWSIRKVLSIQDLGTNAENAQIFVDALRMGNYAITSKFSRWVINKYSDVTLNPAQRPIGADDILPLIAYELGQTDIRAEDMASLMYLYDHTKEDDQYTASLMFSGIQISLNRQSALQKAHPKDNPSQILMRLRAEHAAFLKMDDPVGSLIQCGVPYDHATDSVNLKEHYEVNKIKAFAKRNRDSITAHLILLNIKRASPDDINTLLAIKNHIIKYINYSETHPPENSQQTYTNRLKAAEEMLEILQKGETIKDDIFPGIRAQAHIIAINKPGLRELGFLGWLHNLTDNHKPQISIETAATLKTIDLIIAPQVSELPKENPVKQISLKPPPGDELAKTHAIQYR
;
A
#
# COMPACT_ATOMS: atom_id res chain seq x y z
N MET A 1 -15.58 18.03 -22.60
CA MET A 1 -14.32 17.86 -21.84
C MET A 1 -13.97 19.21 -21.23
N ILE A 2 -13.40 19.24 -20.03
CA ILE A 2 -12.97 20.48 -19.38
C ILE A 2 -11.48 20.74 -19.62
N LYS A 3 -11.05 22.00 -19.48
CA LYS A 3 -9.66 22.42 -19.68
C LYS A 3 -8.66 21.56 -18.91
N ARG A 4 -8.99 21.20 -17.66
CA ARG A 4 -8.12 20.36 -16.85
C ARG A 4 -7.92 18.95 -17.42
N GLU A 5 -8.95 18.36 -18.02
CA GLU A 5 -8.82 17.04 -18.66
C GLU A 5 -7.88 17.12 -19.88
N GLN A 6 -7.91 18.20 -20.67
CA GLN A 6 -6.92 18.42 -21.73
C GLN A 6 -5.50 18.49 -21.19
N GLU A 7 -5.26 19.31 -20.16
CA GLU A 7 -3.93 19.45 -19.54
C GLU A 7 -3.38 18.09 -19.07
N ILE A 8 -4.25 17.24 -18.53
CA ILE A 8 -3.92 15.88 -18.09
C ILE A 8 -3.57 14.98 -19.28
N LEU A 9 -4.32 15.02 -20.38
CA LEU A 9 -3.97 14.26 -21.59
C LEU A 9 -2.63 14.70 -22.19
N GLU A 10 -2.35 16.00 -22.17
CA GLU A 10 -1.06 16.54 -22.58
C GLU A 10 0.09 16.07 -21.67
N GLN A 11 -0.14 15.96 -20.35
CA GLN A 11 0.84 15.38 -19.43
C GLN A 11 1.13 13.90 -19.74
N ILE A 12 0.11 13.10 -20.04
CA ILE A 12 0.29 11.71 -20.48
C ILE A 12 1.09 11.68 -21.80
N ALA A 13 0.78 12.56 -22.75
CA ALA A 13 1.51 12.64 -24.01
C ALA A 13 3.00 12.99 -23.80
N ARG A 14 3.32 13.88 -22.84
CA ARG A 14 4.71 14.23 -22.49
C ARG A 14 5.52 13.03 -22.00
N ALA A 15 4.89 12.04 -21.35
CA ALA A 15 5.58 10.83 -20.90
C ALA A 15 6.18 9.99 -22.05
N PHE A 16 5.83 10.30 -23.30
CA PHE A 16 6.37 9.67 -24.52
C PHE A 16 7.51 10.47 -25.19
N MET A 17 8.00 11.57 -24.59
CA MET A 17 9.13 12.35 -25.13
C MET A 17 10.48 11.71 -24.77
N ASP A 18 11.47 11.66 -25.67
CA ASP A 18 12.73 10.92 -25.44
C ASP A 18 13.59 11.47 -24.27
N GLU A 19 13.44 12.75 -23.92
CA GLU A 19 14.29 13.45 -22.93
C GLU A 19 14.00 13.11 -21.46
N LEU A 20 12.97 12.31 -21.17
CA LEU A 20 12.57 12.00 -19.79
C LEU A 20 13.20 10.71 -19.26
N SER A 21 13.61 10.73 -17.99
CA SER A 21 13.98 9.50 -17.27
C SER A 21 12.78 8.59 -17.08
N LYS A 22 13.04 7.29 -16.89
CA LYS A 22 12.02 6.27 -16.63
C LYS A 22 11.06 6.67 -15.49
N GLU A 23 11.61 7.13 -14.37
CA GLU A 23 10.87 7.51 -13.17
C GLU A 23 9.94 8.69 -13.46
N VAL A 24 10.45 9.72 -14.14
CA VAL A 24 9.66 10.92 -14.49
C VAL A 24 8.48 10.54 -15.39
N ARG A 25 8.67 9.60 -16.32
CA ARG A 25 7.57 9.13 -17.19
C ARG A 25 6.46 8.45 -16.39
N PHE A 26 6.81 7.53 -15.49
CA PHE A 26 5.82 6.85 -14.66
C PHE A 26 5.12 7.81 -13.70
N ASP A 27 5.87 8.73 -13.10
CA ASP A 27 5.33 9.76 -12.23
C ASP A 27 4.28 10.62 -12.96
N LEU A 28 4.56 11.04 -14.20
CA LEU A 28 3.60 11.78 -15.02
C LEU A 28 2.34 10.94 -15.31
N VAL A 29 2.51 9.70 -15.73
CA VAL A 29 1.39 8.83 -16.14
C VAL A 29 0.47 8.51 -14.97
N PHE A 30 1.00 8.04 -13.85
CA PHE A 30 0.16 7.70 -12.69
C PHE A 30 -0.50 8.94 -12.09
N SER A 31 0.24 10.06 -11.93
CA SER A 31 -0.36 11.29 -11.40
C SER A 31 -1.49 11.79 -12.29
N ALA A 32 -1.30 11.78 -13.61
CA ALA A 32 -2.32 12.18 -14.57
C ALA A 32 -3.55 11.26 -14.52
N LEU A 33 -3.36 9.94 -14.44
CA LEU A 33 -4.48 8.98 -14.42
C LEU A 33 -5.31 9.05 -13.14
N PHE A 34 -4.67 9.19 -11.97
CA PHE A 34 -5.40 9.35 -10.71
C PHE A 34 -6.13 10.69 -10.63
N GLU A 35 -5.52 11.78 -11.10
CA GLU A 35 -6.20 13.07 -11.16
C GLU A 35 -7.38 13.06 -12.17
N LEU A 36 -7.23 12.37 -13.30
CA LEU A 36 -8.32 12.17 -14.24
C LEU A 36 -9.48 11.42 -13.60
N ASP A 37 -9.18 10.36 -12.84
CA ASP A 37 -10.19 9.53 -12.18
C ASP A 37 -10.99 10.33 -11.13
N LYS A 38 -10.33 11.22 -10.38
CA LYS A 38 -11.00 12.16 -9.48
C LYS A 38 -12.01 13.04 -10.23
N ILE A 39 -11.58 13.62 -11.35
CA ILE A 39 -12.45 14.45 -12.19
C ILE A 39 -13.65 13.64 -12.71
N GLN A 40 -13.41 12.43 -13.24
CA GLN A 40 -14.47 11.56 -13.72
C GLN A 40 -15.44 11.14 -12.60
N LYS A 41 -14.96 10.99 -11.36
CA LYS A 41 -15.79 10.74 -10.17
C LYS A 41 -16.63 11.97 -9.77
N GLY A 42 -16.41 13.14 -10.38
CA GLY A 42 -17.11 14.38 -10.07
C GLY A 42 -16.44 15.20 -8.97
N GLN A 43 -15.22 14.84 -8.55
CA GLN A 43 -14.46 15.55 -7.51
C GLN A 43 -13.80 16.81 -8.09
N THR A 44 -14.62 17.73 -8.57
CA THR A 44 -14.17 18.97 -9.24
C THR A 44 -14.12 20.18 -8.31
N THR A 45 -14.49 20.01 -7.04
CA THR A 45 -14.66 21.11 -6.06
C THR A 45 -13.39 21.94 -5.87
N GLN A 46 -12.21 21.34 -6.02
CA GLN A 46 -10.92 22.02 -5.92
C GLN A 46 -10.45 22.68 -7.22
N LEU A 47 -11.12 22.43 -8.36
CA LEU A 47 -10.76 23.03 -9.64
C LEU A 47 -11.20 24.49 -9.71
N SER A 48 -10.31 25.34 -10.24
CA SER A 48 -10.63 26.75 -10.53
C SER A 48 -11.70 26.87 -11.63
N LYS A 49 -12.31 28.06 -11.74
CA LYS A 49 -13.29 28.35 -12.81
C LYS A 49 -12.68 28.10 -14.21
N ASP A 50 -11.44 28.53 -14.42
CA ASP A 50 -10.73 28.34 -15.70
C ASP A 50 -10.48 26.87 -16.01
N GLN A 51 -10.18 26.05 -14.99
CA GLN A 51 -9.95 24.62 -15.16
C GLN A 51 -11.24 23.84 -15.50
N ARG A 52 -12.39 24.38 -15.11
CA ARG A 52 -13.73 23.82 -15.43
C ARG A 52 -14.29 24.32 -16.75
N ALA A 53 -13.62 25.26 -17.42
CA ALA A 53 -14.08 25.76 -18.72
C ALA A 53 -14.21 24.60 -19.71
N GLU A 54 -15.37 24.52 -20.37
CA GLU A 54 -15.60 23.54 -21.41
C GLU A 54 -14.76 23.85 -22.64
N ILE A 55 -14.16 22.81 -23.20
CA ILE A 55 -13.31 22.87 -24.38
C ILE A 55 -13.58 21.68 -25.30
N SER A 56 -13.23 21.85 -26.57
CA SER A 56 -13.24 20.75 -27.52
C SER A 56 -12.19 19.71 -27.15
N SER A 57 -12.59 18.44 -27.04
CA SER A 57 -11.68 17.33 -26.77
C SER A 57 -10.85 16.91 -27.97
N GLU A 58 -11.22 17.33 -29.17
CA GLU A 58 -10.73 16.74 -30.40
C GLU A 58 -9.21 16.90 -30.59
N GLU A 59 -8.67 18.08 -30.27
CA GLU A 59 -7.24 18.37 -30.48
C GLU A 59 -6.35 17.65 -29.45
N ALA A 60 -6.72 17.70 -28.16
CA ALA A 60 -5.99 17.01 -27.11
C ALA A 60 -5.97 15.49 -27.32
N THR A 61 -7.11 14.93 -27.74
CA THR A 61 -7.24 13.52 -28.11
C THR A 61 -6.35 13.16 -29.29
N LYS A 62 -6.34 13.97 -30.36
CA LYS A 62 -5.46 13.78 -31.52
C LYS A 62 -3.99 13.79 -31.13
N VAL A 63 -3.58 14.74 -30.28
CA VAL A 63 -2.19 14.85 -29.80
C VAL A 63 -1.77 13.58 -29.05
N LEU A 64 -2.57 13.10 -28.09
CA LEU A 64 -2.24 11.89 -27.33
C LEU A 64 -2.16 10.65 -28.23
N LEU A 65 -3.15 10.44 -29.09
CA LEU A 65 -3.19 9.29 -30.00
C LEU A 65 -2.02 9.30 -30.99
N ASN A 66 -1.73 10.46 -31.61
CA ASN A 66 -0.58 10.62 -32.48
C ASN A 66 0.73 10.34 -31.74
N ARG A 67 0.86 10.76 -30.48
CA ARG A 67 2.07 10.49 -29.69
C ARG A 67 2.24 9.00 -29.36
N ILE A 68 1.16 8.32 -29.01
CA ILE A 68 1.19 6.86 -28.79
C ILE A 68 1.59 6.14 -30.09
N ALA A 69 0.96 6.49 -31.22
CA ALA A 69 1.23 5.88 -32.52
C ALA A 69 2.66 6.14 -33.03
N THR A 70 3.15 7.37 -32.95
CA THR A 70 4.51 7.73 -33.39
C THR A 70 5.60 7.01 -32.60
N THR A 71 5.32 6.65 -31.34
CA THR A 71 6.28 5.87 -30.56
C THR A 71 6.19 4.37 -30.80
N GLU A 72 5.21 3.86 -31.56
CA GLU A 72 4.92 2.42 -31.69
C GLU A 72 6.19 1.59 -31.98
N LYS A 73 7.01 2.09 -32.91
CA LYS A 73 8.24 1.47 -33.40
C LYS A 73 9.52 1.90 -32.67
N THR A 74 9.41 2.63 -31.56
CA THR A 74 10.59 3.04 -30.79
C THR A 74 11.33 1.84 -30.22
N ASN A 75 12.66 1.92 -30.13
CA ASN A 75 13.48 0.95 -29.42
C ASN A 75 13.69 1.31 -27.94
N ASN A 76 13.21 2.48 -27.51
CA ASN A 76 13.30 2.92 -26.12
C ASN A 76 12.43 2.01 -25.22
N ALA A 77 13.08 1.25 -24.33
CA ALA A 77 12.43 0.29 -23.44
C ALA A 77 11.47 0.96 -22.44
N ASP A 78 11.77 2.19 -21.99
CA ASP A 78 10.94 2.91 -21.03
C ASP A 78 9.65 3.41 -21.69
N ILE A 79 9.73 3.88 -22.93
CA ILE A 79 8.54 4.29 -23.69
C ILE A 79 7.63 3.07 -23.96
N LYS A 80 8.22 1.90 -24.27
CA LYS A 80 7.46 0.65 -24.39
C LYS A 80 6.76 0.30 -23.06
N ALA A 81 7.46 0.42 -21.93
CA ALA A 81 6.89 0.17 -20.61
C ALA A 81 5.71 1.10 -20.31
N VAL A 82 5.85 2.41 -20.56
CA VAL A 82 4.77 3.40 -20.39
C VAL A 82 3.55 3.04 -21.23
N ARG A 83 3.75 2.68 -22.50
CA ARG A 83 2.64 2.26 -23.38
C ARG A 83 1.93 1.03 -22.84
N ASN A 84 2.69 0.04 -22.38
CA ASN A 84 2.12 -1.19 -21.84
C ASN A 84 1.32 -0.91 -20.57
N ILE A 85 1.84 -0.10 -19.65
CA ILE A 85 1.13 0.33 -18.44
C ILE A 85 -0.19 1.02 -18.80
N LEU A 86 -0.14 2.02 -19.69
CA LEU A 86 -1.33 2.75 -20.11
C LEU A 86 -2.36 1.82 -20.77
N THR A 87 -1.91 0.86 -21.58
CA THR A 87 -2.76 -0.15 -22.21
C THR A 87 -3.47 -1.02 -21.17
N GLN A 88 -2.73 -1.52 -20.16
CA GLN A 88 -3.32 -2.36 -19.11
C GLN A 88 -4.29 -1.58 -18.24
N ILE A 89 -3.97 -0.33 -17.89
CA ILE A 89 -4.86 0.53 -17.11
C ILE A 89 -6.15 0.83 -17.86
N ILE A 90 -6.08 1.10 -19.17
CA ILE A 90 -7.30 1.34 -19.96
C ILE A 90 -8.15 0.07 -20.05
N LYS A 91 -7.50 -1.11 -20.18
CA LYS A 91 -8.18 -2.40 -20.23
C LYS A 91 -8.86 -2.72 -18.90
N ASP A 92 -8.18 -2.55 -17.79
CA ASP A 92 -8.66 -2.91 -16.45
C ASP A 92 -8.26 -1.86 -15.40
N PRO A 93 -8.94 -0.68 -15.38
CA PRO A 93 -8.55 0.40 -14.48
C PRO A 93 -8.69 0.03 -12.99
N GLU A 94 -9.63 -0.87 -12.68
CA GLU A 94 -9.93 -1.28 -11.31
C GLU A 94 -8.79 -2.11 -10.70
N ALA A 95 -8.04 -2.87 -11.52
CA ALA A 95 -6.82 -3.55 -11.09
C ALA A 95 -5.75 -2.57 -10.57
N PHE A 96 -5.78 -1.32 -11.04
CA PHE A 96 -4.85 -0.26 -10.64
C PHE A 96 -5.48 0.73 -9.65
N GLY A 97 -6.62 0.41 -9.03
CA GLY A 97 -7.27 1.30 -8.05
C GLY A 97 -7.92 2.55 -8.65
N LEU A 98 -8.14 2.57 -9.96
CA LEU A 98 -8.91 3.59 -10.67
C LEU A 98 -10.36 3.11 -10.83
N SER A 99 -11.30 4.02 -11.06
CA SER A 99 -12.69 3.59 -11.32
C SER A 99 -12.91 3.12 -12.75
N GLY A 100 -13.95 2.31 -12.95
CA GLY A 100 -14.43 1.93 -14.29
C GLY A 100 -14.77 3.14 -15.20
N LYS A 101 -14.93 4.35 -14.64
CA LYS A 101 -15.12 5.58 -15.45
C LYS A 101 -13.90 5.91 -16.30
N ILE A 102 -12.70 5.52 -15.89
CA ILE A 102 -11.48 5.66 -16.70
C ILE A 102 -11.60 4.86 -17.99
N ARG A 103 -12.10 3.62 -17.94
CA ARG A 103 -12.34 2.81 -19.14
C ARG A 103 -13.33 3.52 -20.06
N SER A 104 -14.44 4.04 -19.52
CA SER A 104 -15.44 4.78 -20.31
C SER A 104 -14.85 6.04 -20.95
N PHE A 105 -14.03 6.79 -20.20
CA PHE A 105 -13.34 7.97 -20.71
C PHE A 105 -12.43 7.60 -21.89
N PHE A 106 -11.65 6.52 -21.77
CA PHE A 106 -10.74 6.08 -22.83
C PHE A 106 -11.39 5.22 -23.93
N LEU A 107 -12.68 4.89 -23.85
CA LEU A 107 -13.32 3.95 -24.77
C LEU A 107 -13.31 4.42 -26.23
N SER A 108 -13.40 5.74 -26.46
CA SER A 108 -13.27 6.37 -27.77
C SER A 108 -11.84 6.32 -28.34
N TYR A 109 -10.83 6.03 -27.50
CA TYR A 109 -9.41 6.02 -27.81
C TYR A 109 -8.89 4.59 -28.10
N VAL A 110 -9.54 3.56 -27.55
CA VAL A 110 -9.14 2.14 -27.66
C VAL A 110 -9.31 1.59 -29.08
N LYS A 111 -10.35 2.04 -29.81
CA LYS A 111 -10.65 1.55 -31.18
C LYS A 111 -9.62 1.94 -32.24
N THR A 112 -8.69 2.86 -31.94
CA THR A 112 -7.83 3.47 -32.96
C THR A 112 -6.34 3.14 -32.85
N SER A 113 -5.76 2.75 -31.69
CA SER A 113 -4.28 2.65 -31.61
C SER A 113 -3.67 1.81 -30.47
N ILE A 114 -4.45 1.25 -29.54
CA ILE A 114 -3.90 0.59 -28.33
C ILE A 114 -4.20 -0.91 -28.37
N THR A 115 -3.78 -1.59 -29.44
CA THR A 115 -3.81 -3.05 -29.49
C THR A 115 -2.53 -3.62 -28.88
N ALA A 116 -2.67 -4.38 -27.80
CA ALA A 116 -1.56 -5.11 -27.20
C ALA A 116 -1.01 -6.14 -28.21
N ILE A 117 0.30 -6.08 -28.49
CA ILE A 117 1.01 -7.09 -29.27
C ILE A 117 1.56 -8.14 -28.29
N GLY A 118 1.01 -9.35 -28.33
CA GLY A 118 1.68 -10.60 -27.92
C GLY A 118 1.51 -11.11 -26.47
N ASP A 119 1.76 -12.41 -26.31
CA ASP A 119 1.48 -13.32 -25.17
C ASP A 119 2.20 -13.03 -23.83
N ARG A 120 2.84 -11.86 -23.64
CA ARG A 120 3.53 -11.49 -22.39
C ARG A 120 2.71 -10.53 -21.51
N VAL A 121 1.40 -10.71 -21.50
CA VAL A 121 0.46 -9.82 -20.79
C VAL A 121 0.70 -9.85 -19.28
N GLU A 122 1.01 -11.02 -18.72
CA GLU A 122 1.14 -11.21 -17.27
C GLU A 122 2.41 -10.54 -16.69
N GLU A 123 3.58 -10.74 -17.31
CA GLU A 123 4.83 -10.07 -16.90
C GLU A 123 4.69 -8.54 -16.93
N GLN A 124 4.02 -8.00 -17.95
CA GLN A 124 3.81 -6.56 -18.09
C GLN A 124 2.86 -6.01 -17.02
N ILE A 125 1.83 -6.78 -16.65
CA ILE A 125 0.91 -6.41 -15.57
C ILE A 125 1.67 -6.39 -14.24
N ILE A 126 2.51 -7.39 -13.95
CA ILE A 126 3.31 -7.44 -12.72
C ILE A 126 4.22 -6.21 -12.64
N LEU A 127 4.94 -5.89 -13.72
CA LEU A 127 5.81 -4.70 -13.78
C LEU A 127 5.02 -3.39 -13.60
N ALA A 128 3.83 -3.29 -14.17
CA ALA A 128 2.97 -2.12 -14.01
C ALA A 128 2.56 -1.91 -12.54
N HIS A 129 2.18 -2.99 -11.84
CA HIS A 129 1.83 -2.93 -10.42
C HIS A 129 3.04 -2.57 -9.55
N ILE A 130 4.23 -3.09 -9.85
CA ILE A 130 5.48 -2.71 -9.17
C ILE A 130 5.72 -1.21 -9.31
N HIS A 131 5.65 -0.67 -10.53
CA HIS A 131 5.88 0.76 -10.77
C HIS A 131 4.82 1.64 -10.11
N GLN A 132 3.56 1.20 -10.08
CA GLN A 132 2.51 1.89 -9.35
C GLN A 132 2.79 1.91 -7.85
N LYS A 133 3.16 0.78 -7.25
CA LYS A 133 3.47 0.65 -5.83
C LYS A 133 4.62 1.58 -5.44
N ASP A 134 5.70 1.58 -6.22
CA ASP A 134 6.85 2.46 -6.04
C ASP A 134 6.47 3.94 -6.14
N TRP A 135 5.64 4.29 -7.12
CA TRP A 135 5.11 5.65 -7.26
C TRP A 135 4.28 6.07 -6.04
N SER A 136 3.36 5.22 -5.59
CA SER A 136 2.51 5.48 -4.42
C SER A 136 3.35 5.67 -3.15
N ILE A 137 4.38 4.84 -2.94
CA ILE A 137 5.32 4.98 -1.81
C ILE A 137 5.99 6.36 -1.83
N ARG A 138 6.55 6.76 -3.00
CA ARG A 138 7.20 8.07 -3.14
C ARG A 138 6.23 9.23 -2.93
N LYS A 139 5.03 9.16 -3.50
CA LYS A 139 4.03 10.25 -3.39
C LYS A 139 3.46 10.40 -1.99
N VAL A 140 3.22 9.30 -1.29
CA VAL A 140 2.54 9.34 0.01
C VAL A 140 3.52 9.50 1.16
N LEU A 141 4.63 8.77 1.18
CA LEU A 141 5.57 8.82 2.29
C LEU A 141 6.66 9.89 2.13
N SER A 142 6.80 10.48 0.93
CA SER A 142 7.89 11.42 0.62
C SER A 142 9.29 10.83 0.90
N ILE A 143 9.43 9.50 0.87
CA ILE A 143 10.69 8.81 1.11
C ILE A 143 11.47 8.73 -0.20
N GLN A 144 12.77 9.03 -0.15
CA GLN A 144 13.69 8.67 -1.22
C GLN A 144 13.87 7.15 -1.21
N ASP A 145 13.10 6.51 -2.08
CA ASP A 145 13.13 5.07 -2.27
C ASP A 145 14.38 4.69 -3.07
N LEU A 146 15.47 4.41 -2.36
CA LEU A 146 16.72 3.96 -2.95
C LEU A 146 16.62 2.54 -3.51
N GLY A 147 15.56 1.78 -3.25
CA GLY A 147 15.45 0.32 -3.42
C GLY A 147 16.33 -0.28 -4.52
N THR A 148 16.05 -0.03 -5.80
CA THR A 148 16.83 -0.63 -6.90
C THR A 148 18.16 0.05 -7.19
N ASN A 149 18.35 1.28 -6.70
CA ASN A 149 19.56 2.09 -6.86
C ASN A 149 20.40 2.10 -5.57
N ALA A 150 20.13 1.18 -4.65
CA ALA A 150 20.84 1.08 -3.39
C ALA A 150 22.31 0.74 -3.68
N GLU A 151 23.22 1.46 -3.05
CA GLU A 151 24.66 1.25 -3.25
C GLU A 151 25.11 -0.12 -2.70
N ASN A 152 24.50 -0.57 -1.60
CA ASN A 152 24.87 -1.80 -0.92
C ASN A 152 23.70 -2.39 -0.11
N ALA A 153 23.92 -3.60 0.38
CA ALA A 153 22.94 -4.35 1.16
C ALA A 153 22.58 -3.70 2.52
N GLN A 154 23.45 -2.85 3.08
CA GLN A 154 23.24 -2.23 4.39
C GLN A 154 21.97 -1.37 4.41
N ILE A 155 21.65 -0.70 3.30
CA ILE A 155 20.44 0.13 3.15
C ILE A 155 19.17 -0.68 3.47
N PHE A 156 19.12 -1.96 3.06
CA PHE A 156 17.97 -2.83 3.31
C PHE A 156 17.92 -3.35 4.74
N VAL A 157 19.09 -3.59 5.35
CA VAL A 157 19.23 -4.01 6.75
C VAL A 157 18.82 -2.87 7.69
N ASP A 158 19.24 -1.64 7.41
CA ASP A 158 18.85 -0.47 8.17
C ASP A 158 17.35 -0.20 8.03
N ALA A 159 16.82 -0.32 6.82
CA ALA A 159 15.37 -0.26 6.57
C ALA A 159 14.60 -1.33 7.37
N LEU A 160 15.11 -2.56 7.43
CA LEU A 160 14.51 -3.67 8.18
C LEU A 160 14.43 -3.31 9.68
N ARG A 161 15.52 -2.78 10.26
CA ARG A 161 15.58 -2.36 11.67
C ARG A 161 14.66 -1.20 12.01
N MET A 162 14.40 -0.32 11.04
CA MET A 162 13.47 0.81 11.17
C MET A 162 12.01 0.43 10.89
N GLY A 163 11.73 -0.82 10.51
CA GLY A 163 10.40 -1.24 10.07
C GLY A 163 9.97 -0.62 8.73
N ASN A 164 10.92 -0.14 7.93
CA ASN A 164 10.69 0.34 6.57
C ASN A 164 10.66 -0.84 5.59
N TYR A 165 9.57 -1.58 5.66
CA TYR A 165 9.39 -2.78 4.85
C TYR A 165 9.21 -2.51 3.36
N ALA A 166 8.83 -1.28 2.98
CA ALA A 166 8.77 -0.88 1.57
C ALA A 166 10.14 -0.89 0.89
N ILE A 167 11.20 -0.53 1.62
CA ILE A 167 12.57 -0.65 1.13
C ILE A 167 13.06 -2.09 1.30
N THR A 168 12.87 -2.70 2.47
CA THR A 168 13.37 -4.07 2.75
C THR A 168 12.86 -5.11 1.74
N SER A 169 11.58 -5.05 1.36
CA SER A 169 10.97 -5.97 0.37
C SER A 169 11.62 -5.95 -1.02
N LYS A 170 12.46 -4.94 -1.31
CA LYS A 170 13.16 -4.82 -2.59
C LYS A 170 14.52 -5.51 -2.61
N PHE A 171 14.98 -6.04 -1.49
CA PHE A 171 16.32 -6.59 -1.34
C PHE A 171 16.61 -7.73 -2.33
N SER A 172 15.71 -8.69 -2.45
CA SER A 172 15.87 -9.83 -3.38
C SER A 172 16.05 -9.37 -4.83
N ARG A 173 15.21 -8.43 -5.27
CA ARG A 173 15.28 -7.84 -6.62
C ARG A 173 16.58 -7.06 -6.83
N TRP A 174 17.04 -6.34 -5.83
CA TRP A 174 18.33 -5.65 -5.89
C TRP A 174 19.49 -6.63 -6.08
N VAL A 175 19.49 -7.76 -5.34
CA VAL A 175 20.49 -8.83 -5.52
C VAL A 175 20.42 -9.40 -6.93
N ILE A 176 19.23 -9.77 -7.43
CA ILE A 176 19.05 -10.29 -8.79
C ILE A 176 19.60 -9.30 -9.82
N ASN A 177 19.25 -8.02 -9.70
CA ASN A 177 19.69 -6.99 -10.64
C ASN A 177 21.22 -6.84 -10.62
N LYS A 178 21.84 -6.79 -9.43
CA LYS A 178 23.29 -6.69 -9.28
C LYS A 178 24.00 -7.85 -9.97
N TYR A 179 23.54 -9.07 -9.74
CA TYR A 179 24.18 -10.29 -10.26
C TYR A 179 23.70 -10.71 -11.65
N SER A 180 22.76 -9.99 -12.25
CA SER A 180 22.42 -10.11 -13.67
C SER A 180 23.40 -9.32 -14.57
N ASP A 181 24.29 -8.53 -13.97
CA ASP A 181 25.32 -7.79 -14.70
C ASP A 181 26.28 -8.74 -15.43
N VAL A 182 26.65 -8.38 -16.67
CA VAL A 182 27.45 -9.22 -17.57
C VAL A 182 28.87 -9.45 -17.04
N THR A 183 29.37 -8.57 -16.17
CA THR A 183 30.69 -8.74 -15.53
C THR A 183 30.66 -9.76 -14.40
N LEU A 184 29.51 -9.92 -13.71
CA LEU A 184 29.35 -10.87 -12.61
C LEU A 184 28.72 -12.20 -13.05
N ASN A 185 28.00 -12.19 -14.17
CA ASN A 185 27.32 -13.34 -14.76
C ASN A 185 27.50 -13.33 -16.30
N PRO A 186 28.70 -13.64 -16.81
CA PRO A 186 29.02 -13.54 -18.24
C PRO A 186 28.19 -14.50 -19.10
N ALA A 187 27.79 -15.65 -18.55
CA ALA A 187 26.92 -16.59 -19.24
C ALA A 187 25.42 -16.21 -19.17
N GLN A 188 25.08 -15.10 -18.51
CA GLN A 188 23.71 -14.61 -18.33
C GLN A 188 22.76 -15.70 -17.84
N ARG A 189 23.23 -16.50 -16.88
CA ARG A 189 22.43 -17.58 -16.31
C ARG A 189 21.20 -16.99 -15.62
N PRO A 190 20.01 -17.57 -15.82
CA PRO A 190 18.85 -17.19 -15.02
C PRO A 190 19.14 -17.53 -13.55
N ILE A 191 18.89 -16.57 -12.65
CA ILE A 191 19.08 -16.75 -11.21
C ILE A 191 17.74 -17.23 -10.64
N GLY A 192 17.64 -18.53 -10.37
CA GLY A 192 16.47 -19.14 -9.75
C GLY A 192 16.41 -18.99 -8.23
N ALA A 193 15.37 -19.58 -7.63
CA ALA A 193 15.14 -19.54 -6.18
C ALA A 193 16.24 -20.21 -5.35
N ASP A 194 16.83 -21.28 -5.87
CA ASP A 194 17.94 -21.98 -5.19
C ASP A 194 19.28 -21.25 -5.40
N ASP A 195 19.41 -20.58 -6.55
CA ASP A 195 20.64 -19.89 -6.97
C ASP A 195 20.84 -18.55 -6.24
N ILE A 196 19.75 -17.89 -5.84
CA ILE A 196 19.81 -16.58 -5.19
C ILE A 196 20.27 -16.67 -3.73
N LEU A 197 20.08 -17.80 -3.05
CA LEU A 197 20.35 -17.94 -1.62
C LEU A 197 21.83 -17.70 -1.26
N PRO A 198 22.81 -18.31 -1.96
CA PRO A 198 24.23 -17.99 -1.74
C PRO A 198 24.57 -16.51 -1.99
N LEU A 199 23.98 -15.90 -3.03
CA LEU A 199 24.22 -14.50 -3.37
C LEU A 199 23.72 -13.56 -2.28
N ILE A 200 22.50 -13.81 -1.78
CA ILE A 200 21.94 -13.10 -0.64
C ILE A 200 22.83 -13.24 0.59
N ALA A 201 23.30 -14.45 0.90
CA ALA A 201 24.17 -14.68 2.06
C ALA A 201 25.48 -13.88 1.97
N TYR A 202 26.09 -13.78 0.78
CA TYR A 202 27.27 -12.95 0.57
C TYR A 202 27.01 -11.46 0.72
N GLU A 203 25.90 -10.95 0.16
CA GLU A 203 25.54 -9.54 0.32
C GLU A 203 25.24 -9.19 1.78
N LEU A 204 24.50 -10.05 2.49
CA LEU A 204 24.25 -9.89 3.92
C LEU A 204 25.55 -10.01 4.73
N GLY A 205 26.49 -10.85 4.31
CA GLY A 205 27.83 -10.95 4.90
C GLY A 205 28.69 -9.67 4.80
N GLN A 206 28.33 -8.74 3.91
CA GLN A 206 28.98 -7.42 3.85
C GLN A 206 28.43 -6.43 4.88
N THR A 207 27.23 -6.69 5.40
CA THR A 207 26.52 -5.80 6.32
C THR A 207 26.91 -6.06 7.78
N ASP A 208 26.30 -5.32 8.69
CA ASP A 208 26.35 -5.60 10.12
C ASP A 208 25.12 -6.37 10.64
N ILE A 209 24.37 -7.07 9.77
CA ILE A 209 23.19 -7.85 10.15
C ILE A 209 23.53 -8.91 11.21
N ARG A 210 22.64 -9.07 12.19
CA ARG A 210 22.85 -9.95 13.35
C ARG A 210 21.65 -10.83 13.61
N ALA A 211 21.85 -11.82 14.46
CA ALA A 211 20.76 -12.68 14.91
C ALA A 211 19.62 -11.89 15.57
N GLU A 212 19.90 -10.78 16.27
CA GLU A 212 18.87 -9.91 16.86
C GLU A 212 17.91 -9.27 15.83
N ASP A 213 18.32 -9.16 14.57
CA ASP A 213 17.49 -8.65 13.48
C ASP A 213 16.44 -9.67 13.02
N MET A 214 16.48 -10.91 13.52
CA MET A 214 15.49 -11.93 13.16
C MET A 214 14.07 -11.58 13.65
N ALA A 215 13.93 -10.84 14.75
CA ALA A 215 12.62 -10.42 15.23
C ALA A 215 11.91 -9.45 14.25
N SER A 216 12.66 -8.54 13.63
CA SER A 216 12.11 -7.61 12.64
C SER A 216 11.79 -8.31 11.32
N LEU A 217 12.61 -9.29 10.94
CA LEU A 217 12.40 -10.09 9.74
C LEU A 217 11.20 -11.03 9.87
N MET A 218 11.06 -11.71 11.01
CA MET A 218 9.90 -12.57 11.26
C MET A 218 8.60 -11.76 11.28
N TYR A 219 8.64 -10.55 11.81
CA TYR A 219 7.47 -9.67 11.74
C TYR A 219 7.12 -9.30 10.30
N LEU A 220 8.11 -9.00 9.44
CA LEU A 220 7.89 -8.79 8.00
C LEU A 220 7.25 -10.03 7.36
N TYR A 221 7.81 -11.21 7.61
CA TYR A 221 7.32 -12.48 7.06
C TYR A 221 5.87 -12.79 7.47
N ASP A 222 5.52 -12.57 8.74
CA ASP A 222 4.20 -12.86 9.30
C ASP A 222 3.12 -11.88 8.81
N HIS A 223 3.52 -10.68 8.37
CA HIS A 223 2.60 -9.59 8.02
C HIS A 223 2.68 -9.16 6.56
N THR A 224 3.35 -9.92 5.69
CA THR A 224 3.33 -9.67 4.24
C THR A 224 2.88 -10.90 3.48
N LYS A 225 2.58 -10.75 2.19
CA LYS A 225 2.09 -11.80 1.30
C LYS A 225 2.92 -11.83 0.03
N GLU A 226 2.83 -12.93 -0.73
CA GLU A 226 3.38 -13.05 -2.09
C GLU A 226 4.89 -12.71 -2.15
N ASP A 227 5.32 -11.87 -3.09
CA ASP A 227 6.72 -11.50 -3.33
C ASP A 227 7.42 -10.87 -2.12
N ASP A 228 6.68 -10.12 -1.30
CA ASP A 228 7.23 -9.46 -0.12
C ASP A 228 7.54 -10.50 0.97
N GLN A 229 6.64 -11.48 1.16
CA GLN A 229 6.87 -12.62 2.06
C GLN A 229 7.99 -13.52 1.55
N TYR A 230 8.03 -13.78 0.25
CA TYR A 230 9.10 -14.53 -0.39
C TYR A 230 10.47 -13.86 -0.16
N THR A 231 10.55 -12.54 -0.30
CA THR A 231 11.78 -11.79 0.02
C THR A 231 12.18 -11.94 1.48
N ALA A 232 11.22 -11.93 2.42
CA ALA A 232 11.50 -12.18 3.83
C ALA A 232 12.06 -13.60 4.06
N SER A 233 11.52 -14.62 3.39
CA SER A 233 12.03 -16.00 3.45
C SER A 233 13.46 -16.11 2.91
N LEU A 234 13.74 -15.43 1.79
CA LEU A 234 15.08 -15.41 1.22
C LEU A 234 16.09 -14.73 2.14
N MET A 235 15.72 -13.60 2.75
CA MET A 235 16.54 -12.93 3.77
C MET A 235 16.78 -13.84 4.97
N PHE A 236 15.76 -14.58 5.44
CA PHE A 236 15.88 -15.48 6.59
C PHE A 236 16.95 -16.54 6.32
N SER A 237 16.82 -17.23 5.18
CA SER A 237 17.77 -18.24 4.73
C SER A 237 19.16 -17.64 4.51
N GLY A 238 19.23 -16.43 3.95
CA GLY A 238 20.46 -15.66 3.79
C GLY A 238 21.21 -15.40 5.08
N ILE A 239 20.51 -14.92 6.11
CA ILE A 239 21.06 -14.68 7.44
C ILE A 239 21.57 -15.98 8.04
N GLN A 240 20.78 -17.06 7.96
CA GLN A 240 21.17 -18.37 8.47
C GLN A 240 22.46 -18.87 7.81
N ILE A 241 22.55 -18.82 6.47
CA ILE A 241 23.74 -19.24 5.72
C ILE A 241 24.95 -18.36 6.08
N SER A 242 24.77 -17.03 6.14
CA SER A 242 25.85 -16.10 6.49
C SER A 242 26.39 -16.36 7.90
N LEU A 243 25.51 -16.58 8.88
CA LEU A 243 25.91 -16.86 10.26
C LEU A 243 26.56 -18.25 10.40
N ASN A 244 26.09 -19.26 9.66
CA ASN A 244 26.75 -20.57 9.60
C ASN A 244 28.18 -20.44 9.03
N ARG A 245 28.37 -19.61 8.00
CA ARG A 245 29.71 -19.33 7.46
C ARG A 245 30.60 -18.61 8.46
N GLN A 246 30.06 -17.64 9.20
CA GLN A 246 30.80 -16.97 10.27
C GLN A 246 31.22 -17.95 11.38
N SER A 247 30.34 -18.88 11.76
CA SER A 247 30.65 -19.96 12.71
C SER A 247 31.80 -20.85 12.20
N ALA A 248 31.74 -21.29 10.93
CA ALA A 248 32.80 -22.06 10.29
C ALA A 248 34.15 -21.32 10.30
N LEU A 249 34.14 -20.01 9.99
CA LEU A 249 35.33 -19.16 10.04
C LEU A 249 35.86 -19.00 11.46
N GLN A 250 35.00 -18.83 12.46
CA GLN A 250 35.38 -18.73 13.86
C GLN A 250 36.06 -20.02 14.35
N LYS A 251 35.56 -21.18 13.92
CA LYS A 251 36.14 -22.49 14.21
C LYS A 251 37.51 -22.68 13.54
N ALA A 252 37.65 -22.24 12.29
CA ALA A 252 38.92 -22.28 11.56
C ALA A 252 39.95 -21.27 12.11
N HIS A 253 39.48 -20.16 12.70
CA HIS A 253 40.30 -19.07 13.22
C HIS A 253 39.91 -18.71 14.67
N PRO A 254 40.14 -19.59 15.65
CA PRO A 254 39.63 -19.44 17.02
C PRO A 254 40.23 -18.26 17.81
N LYS A 255 41.32 -17.66 17.31
CA LYS A 255 41.98 -16.49 17.92
C LYS A 255 41.43 -15.17 17.38
N ASP A 256 40.67 -15.21 16.29
CA ASP A 256 40.13 -14.02 15.67
C ASP A 256 38.90 -13.56 16.47
N ASN A 257 38.81 -12.25 16.69
CA ASN A 257 37.62 -11.63 17.27
C ASN A 257 36.50 -11.49 16.21
N PRO A 258 35.25 -11.18 16.60
CA PRO A 258 34.14 -11.09 15.67
C PRO A 258 34.37 -10.14 14.48
N SER A 259 35.03 -8.99 14.71
CA SER A 259 35.35 -8.04 13.64
C SER A 259 36.35 -8.62 12.63
N GLN A 260 37.32 -9.41 13.08
CA GLN A 260 38.28 -10.09 12.22
C GLN A 260 37.60 -11.20 11.40
N ILE A 261 36.67 -11.94 11.99
CA ILE A 261 35.86 -12.93 11.26
C ILE A 261 35.03 -12.26 10.15
N LEU A 262 34.38 -11.14 10.46
CA LEU A 262 33.67 -10.35 9.44
C LEU A 262 34.60 -9.85 8.33
N MET A 263 35.81 -9.39 8.67
CA MET A 263 36.81 -9.00 7.66
C MET A 263 37.19 -10.16 6.74
N ARG A 264 37.27 -11.40 7.26
CA ARG A 264 37.52 -12.58 6.41
C ARG A 264 36.36 -12.88 5.48
N LEU A 265 35.12 -12.83 5.97
CA LEU A 265 33.94 -13.01 5.13
C LEU A 265 33.88 -11.98 3.99
N ARG A 266 34.23 -10.71 4.30
CA ARG A 266 34.35 -9.64 3.30
C ARG A 266 35.48 -9.89 2.30
N ALA A 267 36.62 -10.41 2.75
CA ALA A 267 37.73 -10.78 1.87
C ALA A 267 37.36 -11.96 0.94
N GLU A 268 36.60 -12.95 1.42
CA GLU A 268 36.07 -14.04 0.61
C GLU A 268 35.14 -13.53 -0.49
N HIS A 269 34.22 -12.64 -0.14
CA HIS A 269 33.33 -12.01 -1.12
C HIS A 269 34.10 -11.18 -2.16
N ALA A 270 35.08 -10.39 -1.72
CA ALA A 270 35.93 -9.61 -2.62
C ALA A 270 36.78 -10.50 -3.56
N ALA A 271 37.17 -11.70 -3.13
CA ALA A 271 37.84 -12.68 -3.96
C ALA A 271 36.86 -13.32 -4.96
N PHE A 272 35.65 -13.67 -4.52
CA PHE A 272 34.57 -14.17 -5.37
C PHE A 272 34.23 -13.20 -6.51
N LEU A 273 34.10 -11.91 -6.24
CA LEU A 273 33.79 -10.90 -7.26
C LEU A 273 34.87 -10.75 -8.34
N LYS A 274 36.08 -11.29 -8.12
CA LYS A 274 37.21 -11.26 -9.08
C LYS A 274 37.33 -12.55 -9.89
N MET A 275 36.47 -13.54 -9.68
CA MET A 275 36.46 -14.76 -10.48
C MET A 275 35.99 -14.45 -11.91
N ASP A 276 36.39 -15.27 -12.88
CA ASP A 276 35.98 -15.10 -14.28
C ASP A 276 34.47 -15.27 -14.48
N ASP A 277 33.83 -16.08 -13.63
CA ASP A 277 32.39 -16.32 -13.61
C ASP A 277 31.91 -16.44 -12.16
N PRO A 278 31.78 -15.31 -11.42
CA PRO A 278 31.42 -15.32 -10.01
C PRO A 278 30.12 -16.07 -9.77
N VAL A 279 29.03 -15.67 -10.44
CA VAL A 279 27.70 -16.28 -10.26
C VAL A 279 27.73 -17.77 -10.55
N GLY A 280 28.35 -18.20 -11.66
CA GLY A 280 28.47 -19.63 -11.97
C GLY A 280 29.21 -20.41 -10.90
N SER A 281 30.33 -19.88 -10.39
CA SER A 281 31.11 -20.53 -9.34
C SER A 281 30.34 -20.64 -8.03
N LEU A 282 29.62 -19.60 -7.61
CA LEU A 282 28.91 -19.61 -6.34
C LEU A 282 27.66 -20.48 -6.39
N ILE A 283 26.93 -20.50 -7.51
CA ILE A 283 25.80 -21.42 -7.70
C ILE A 283 26.27 -22.87 -7.61
N GLN A 284 27.42 -23.20 -8.21
CA GLN A 284 27.94 -24.56 -8.20
C GLN A 284 28.47 -24.99 -6.83
N CYS A 285 29.18 -24.09 -6.12
CA CYS A 285 29.89 -24.44 -4.89
C CYS A 285 29.14 -24.09 -3.60
N GLY A 286 28.14 -23.20 -3.67
CA GLY A 286 27.44 -22.66 -2.51
C GLY A 286 28.36 -21.87 -1.56
N VAL A 287 27.82 -21.55 -0.38
CA VAL A 287 28.62 -20.96 0.72
C VAL A 287 29.17 -22.10 1.58
N PRO A 288 30.50 -22.20 1.78
CA PRO A 288 31.08 -23.37 2.44
C PRO A 288 30.90 -23.36 3.97
N TYR A 289 30.21 -24.36 4.52
CA TYR A 289 30.16 -24.66 5.96
C TYR A 289 29.71 -26.12 6.20
N ASP A 290 30.03 -26.69 7.36
CA ASP A 290 29.55 -28.01 7.78
C ASP A 290 28.20 -27.89 8.50
N HIS A 291 27.13 -28.42 7.89
CA HIS A 291 25.79 -28.39 8.46
C HIS A 291 25.69 -29.03 9.86
N ALA A 292 26.51 -30.02 10.19
CA ALA A 292 26.45 -30.70 11.47
C ALA A 292 27.11 -29.91 12.60
N THR A 293 28.13 -29.11 12.30
CA THR A 293 28.98 -28.49 13.33
C THR A 293 29.01 -26.97 13.30
N ASP A 294 28.65 -26.34 12.18
CA ASP A 294 28.70 -24.89 12.02
C ASP A 294 27.30 -24.24 12.06
N SER A 295 26.23 -25.03 12.12
CA SER A 295 24.85 -24.52 12.15
C SER A 295 24.53 -23.72 13.40
N VAL A 296 24.14 -22.46 13.22
CA VAL A 296 23.74 -21.55 14.30
C VAL A 296 22.23 -21.67 14.56
N ASN A 297 21.81 -21.79 15.83
CA ASN A 297 20.40 -21.80 16.19
C ASN A 297 19.88 -20.36 16.39
N LEU A 298 18.97 -19.91 15.53
CA LEU A 298 18.41 -18.56 15.60
C LEU A 298 17.10 -18.46 16.39
N LYS A 299 16.53 -19.59 16.86
CA LYS A 299 15.16 -19.66 17.42
C LYS A 299 14.92 -18.69 18.56
N GLU A 300 15.90 -18.50 19.43
CA GLU A 300 15.80 -17.59 20.56
C GLU A 300 15.70 -16.12 20.14
N HIS A 301 16.12 -15.75 18.92
CA HIS A 301 16.17 -14.36 18.48
C HIS A 301 14.85 -13.85 17.89
N TYR A 302 13.91 -14.74 17.59
CA TYR A 302 12.59 -14.38 17.08
C TYR A 302 11.45 -14.99 17.91
N GLU A 303 11.65 -15.11 19.21
CA GLU A 303 10.58 -15.41 20.14
C GLU A 303 9.46 -14.34 20.08
N VAL A 304 8.22 -14.76 20.37
CA VAL A 304 7.02 -13.91 20.26
C VAL A 304 7.15 -12.60 21.04
N ASN A 305 7.78 -12.62 22.22
CA ASN A 305 8.05 -11.43 23.02
C ASN A 305 9.01 -10.45 22.32
N LYS A 306 10.08 -10.94 21.66
CA LYS A 306 11.04 -10.12 20.92
C LYS A 306 10.40 -9.51 19.67
N ILE A 307 9.62 -10.30 18.94
CA ILE A 307 8.82 -9.84 17.80
C ILE A 307 7.86 -8.72 18.24
N LYS A 308 7.07 -8.95 19.31
CA LYS A 308 6.15 -7.94 19.85
C LYS A 308 6.87 -6.69 20.36
N ALA A 309 8.02 -6.83 21.01
CA ALA A 309 8.82 -5.70 21.50
C ALA A 309 9.41 -4.86 20.35
N PHE A 310 9.83 -5.50 19.26
CA PHE A 310 10.23 -4.81 18.04
C PHE A 310 9.03 -4.07 17.41
N ALA A 311 7.92 -4.77 17.21
CA ALA A 311 6.71 -4.21 16.60
C ALA A 311 6.19 -2.99 17.37
N LYS A 312 6.16 -3.07 18.71
CA LYS A 312 5.73 -1.96 19.57
C LYS A 312 6.60 -0.72 19.41
N ARG A 313 7.92 -0.87 19.37
CA ARG A 313 8.88 0.24 19.22
C ARG A 313 8.78 0.92 17.85
N ASN A 314 8.48 0.13 16.81
CA ASN A 314 8.46 0.59 15.42
C ASN A 314 7.04 0.72 14.84
N ARG A 315 5.99 0.68 15.67
CA ARG A 315 4.58 0.56 15.23
C ARG A 315 4.16 1.58 14.17
N ASP A 316 4.67 2.80 14.28
CA ASP A 316 4.32 3.89 13.37
C ASP A 316 4.87 3.67 11.95
N SER A 317 6.17 3.36 11.88
CA SER A 317 6.87 3.04 10.64
C SER A 317 6.31 1.75 10.04
N ILE A 318 6.25 0.67 10.81
CA ILE A 318 5.75 -0.64 10.38
C ILE A 318 4.36 -0.52 9.76
N THR A 319 3.42 0.11 10.48
CA THR A 319 2.04 0.19 10.00
C THR A 319 1.93 1.03 8.74
N ALA A 320 2.69 2.13 8.62
CA ALA A 320 2.68 2.95 7.42
C ALA A 320 3.16 2.17 6.18
N HIS A 321 4.25 1.41 6.33
CA HIS A 321 4.79 0.63 5.22
C HIS A 321 3.93 -0.59 4.89
N LEU A 322 3.36 -1.28 5.88
CA LEU A 322 2.48 -2.43 5.64
C LEU A 322 1.14 -2.03 4.98
N ILE A 323 0.60 -0.84 5.28
CA ILE A 323 -0.53 -0.26 4.53
C ILE A 323 -0.20 -0.17 3.03
N LEU A 324 1.03 0.22 2.68
CA LEU A 324 1.46 0.33 1.27
C LEU A 324 1.76 -1.02 0.63
N LEU A 325 2.25 -1.99 1.41
CA LEU A 325 2.61 -3.30 0.91
C LEU A 325 1.38 -4.19 0.66
N ASN A 326 0.43 -4.21 1.59
CA ASN A 326 -0.62 -5.23 1.62
C ASN A 326 -1.96 -4.78 1.05
N ILE A 327 -2.18 -3.47 0.86
CA ILE A 327 -3.48 -2.98 0.41
C ILE A 327 -3.50 -2.92 -1.11
N LYS A 328 -4.10 -3.95 -1.69
CA LYS A 328 -4.26 -4.07 -3.13
C LYS A 328 -5.21 -3.01 -3.65
N ARG A 329 -4.92 -2.45 -4.84
CA ARG A 329 -5.82 -1.57 -5.59
C ARG A 329 -6.24 -0.29 -4.85
N ALA A 330 -5.46 0.17 -3.87
CA ALA A 330 -5.70 1.43 -3.19
C ALA A 330 -5.21 2.61 -4.03
N SER A 331 -6.03 3.64 -4.13
CA SER A 331 -5.59 4.94 -4.64
C SER A 331 -4.72 5.67 -3.59
N PRO A 332 -3.95 6.69 -3.97
CA PRO A 332 -3.21 7.51 -3.00
C PRO A 332 -4.11 8.14 -1.92
N ASP A 333 -5.33 8.53 -2.28
CA ASP A 333 -6.29 9.12 -1.34
C ASP A 333 -6.77 8.07 -0.31
N ASP A 334 -6.96 6.84 -0.76
CA ASP A 334 -7.27 5.70 0.11
C ASP A 334 -6.13 5.46 1.10
N ILE A 335 -4.88 5.38 0.62
CA ILE A 335 -3.70 5.22 1.47
C ILE A 335 -3.60 6.38 2.47
N ASN A 336 -3.76 7.63 2.04
CA ASN A 336 -3.74 8.80 2.92
C ASN A 336 -4.81 8.72 4.02
N THR A 337 -6.01 8.24 3.68
CA THR A 337 -7.09 8.01 4.64
C THR A 337 -6.66 6.97 5.69
N LEU A 338 -6.07 5.86 5.26
CA LEU A 338 -5.62 4.80 6.16
C LEU A 338 -4.43 5.25 7.04
N LEU A 339 -3.52 6.06 6.50
CA LEU A 339 -2.45 6.67 7.29
C LEU A 339 -2.99 7.66 8.34
N ALA A 340 -4.07 8.39 8.03
CA ALA A 340 -4.74 9.22 9.02
C ALA A 340 -5.38 8.36 10.13
N ILE A 341 -6.03 7.25 9.79
CA ILE A 341 -6.57 6.29 10.75
C ILE A 341 -5.46 5.73 11.64
N LYS A 342 -4.36 5.24 11.04
CA LYS A 342 -3.16 4.79 11.75
C LYS A 342 -2.71 5.82 12.78
N ASN A 343 -2.52 7.09 12.36
CA ASN A 343 -2.04 8.15 13.25
C ASN A 343 -2.97 8.38 14.45
N HIS A 344 -4.29 8.32 14.24
CA HIS A 344 -5.27 8.46 15.32
C HIS A 344 -5.28 7.25 16.27
N ILE A 345 -5.18 6.02 15.75
CA ILE A 345 -5.08 4.81 16.57
C ILE A 345 -3.79 4.84 17.41
N ILE A 346 -2.64 5.18 16.82
CA ILE A 346 -1.37 5.26 17.56
C ILE A 346 -1.45 6.32 18.66
N LYS A 347 -2.04 7.49 18.38
CA LYS A 347 -2.28 8.53 19.40
C LYS A 347 -3.15 7.99 20.54
N TYR A 348 -4.20 7.24 20.21
CA TYR A 348 -5.07 6.61 21.20
C TYR A 348 -4.31 5.59 22.06
N ILE A 349 -3.54 4.68 21.44
CA ILE A 349 -2.74 3.68 22.15
C ILE A 349 -1.72 4.36 23.06
N ASN A 350 -0.95 5.34 22.55
CA ASN A 350 0.01 6.11 23.34
C ASN A 350 -0.64 6.74 24.57
N TYR A 351 -1.83 7.34 24.40
CA TYR A 351 -2.57 7.94 25.49
C TYR A 351 -2.98 6.91 26.53
N SER A 352 -3.57 5.79 26.11
CA SER A 352 -4.00 4.70 26.99
C SER A 352 -2.82 4.11 27.78
N GLU A 353 -1.68 3.85 27.12
CA GLU A 353 -0.48 3.32 27.76
C GLU A 353 0.14 4.26 28.79
N THR A 354 0.01 5.58 28.61
CA THR A 354 0.57 6.61 29.51
C THR A 354 -0.37 7.01 30.64
N HIS A 355 -1.65 6.61 30.56
CA HIS A 355 -2.67 6.92 31.56
C HIS A 355 -3.42 5.64 31.99
N PRO A 356 -2.72 4.60 32.49
CA PRO A 356 -3.38 3.41 32.97
C PRO A 356 -4.25 3.73 34.20
N PRO A 357 -5.40 3.05 34.39
CA PRO A 357 -6.17 3.18 35.61
C PRO A 357 -5.36 2.68 36.82
N GLU A 358 -5.56 3.30 37.99
CA GLU A 358 -4.85 2.96 39.23
C GLU A 358 -5.01 1.48 39.63
N ASN A 359 -6.15 0.87 39.30
CA ASN A 359 -6.40 -0.55 39.46
C ASN A 359 -6.52 -1.22 38.10
N SER A 360 -5.93 -2.41 37.94
CA SER A 360 -6.07 -3.21 36.72
C SER A 360 -7.55 -3.52 36.47
N GLN A 361 -8.12 -2.87 35.47
CA GLN A 361 -9.50 -3.08 35.04
C GLN A 361 -9.50 -3.85 33.73
N GLN A 362 -10.22 -4.97 33.69
CA GLN A 362 -10.41 -5.77 32.48
C GLN A 362 -10.91 -4.91 31.31
N THR A 363 -11.74 -3.90 31.60
CA THR A 363 -12.25 -2.95 30.60
C THR A 363 -11.11 -2.17 29.94
N TYR A 364 -10.12 -1.67 30.69
CA TYR A 364 -8.96 -0.99 30.14
C TYR A 364 -8.14 -1.92 29.23
N THR A 365 -7.85 -3.14 29.70
CA THR A 365 -7.12 -4.14 28.91
C THR A 365 -7.85 -4.46 27.59
N ASN A 366 -9.18 -4.62 27.63
CA ASN A 366 -9.99 -4.86 26.45
C ASN A 366 -9.92 -3.69 25.46
N ARG A 367 -9.97 -2.44 25.94
CA ARG A 367 -9.90 -1.24 25.09
C ARG A 367 -8.53 -1.10 24.41
N LEU A 368 -7.45 -1.29 25.17
CA LEU A 368 -6.09 -1.25 24.63
C LEU A 368 -5.89 -2.36 23.58
N LYS A 369 -6.29 -3.59 23.89
CA LYS A 369 -6.23 -4.72 22.96
C LYS A 369 -7.03 -4.46 21.69
N ALA A 370 -8.24 -3.92 21.78
CA ALA A 370 -9.04 -3.59 20.61
C ALA A 370 -8.35 -2.56 19.70
N ALA A 371 -7.68 -1.56 20.27
CA ALA A 371 -6.91 -0.60 19.48
C ALA A 371 -5.64 -1.21 18.86
N GLU A 372 -4.97 -2.13 19.55
CA GLU A 372 -3.88 -2.92 18.95
C GLU A 372 -4.38 -3.78 17.79
N GLU A 373 -5.54 -4.42 17.93
CA GLU A 373 -6.18 -5.19 16.85
C GLU A 373 -6.56 -4.29 15.66
N MET A 374 -6.95 -3.03 15.89
CA MET A 374 -7.14 -2.07 14.79
C MET A 374 -5.86 -1.82 13.99
N LEU A 375 -4.69 -1.72 14.64
CA LEU A 375 -3.42 -1.60 13.92
C LEU A 375 -3.12 -2.88 13.14
N GLU A 376 -3.35 -4.05 13.74
CA GLU A 376 -3.13 -5.32 13.08
C GLU A 376 -4.00 -5.47 11.81
N ILE A 377 -5.24 -4.98 11.84
CA ILE A 377 -6.12 -4.92 10.66
C ILE A 377 -5.51 -4.05 9.55
N LEU A 378 -5.00 -2.85 9.90
CA LEU A 378 -4.32 -1.99 8.92
C LEU A 378 -3.04 -2.63 8.37
N GLN A 379 -2.32 -3.36 9.21
CA GLN A 379 -1.06 -4.00 8.86
C GLN A 379 -1.25 -5.21 7.95
N LYS A 380 -2.19 -6.12 8.26
CA LYS A 380 -2.41 -7.31 7.43
C LYS A 380 -2.86 -6.95 6.02
N GLY A 381 -3.62 -5.86 5.90
CA GLY A 381 -4.14 -5.33 4.65
C GLY A 381 -5.09 -6.30 3.96
N GLU A 382 -6.19 -5.77 3.42
CA GLU A 382 -7.13 -6.52 2.58
C GLU A 382 -7.93 -5.46 1.79
N THR A 383 -9.18 -5.75 1.42
CA THR A 383 -10.03 -4.74 0.79
C THR A 383 -10.43 -3.68 1.82
N ILE A 384 -10.37 -2.42 1.41
CA ILE A 384 -10.67 -1.29 2.29
C ILE A 384 -12.13 -1.34 2.78
N LYS A 385 -13.05 -1.67 1.87
CA LYS A 385 -14.49 -1.62 2.12
C LYS A 385 -15.02 -2.84 2.84
N ASP A 386 -14.55 -4.03 2.51
CA ASP A 386 -15.15 -5.28 2.99
C ASP A 386 -14.42 -5.84 4.21
N ASP A 387 -13.14 -5.48 4.39
CA ASP A 387 -12.31 -6.04 5.46
C ASP A 387 -11.85 -4.95 6.45
N ILE A 388 -11.18 -3.91 5.96
CA ILE A 388 -10.52 -2.93 6.83
C ILE A 388 -11.56 -2.11 7.61
N PHE A 389 -12.47 -1.38 6.96
CA PHE A 389 -13.43 -0.58 7.71
C PHE A 389 -14.38 -1.40 8.57
N PRO A 390 -14.94 -2.54 8.12
CA PRO A 390 -15.75 -3.39 8.98
C PRO A 390 -14.98 -3.88 10.20
N GLY A 391 -13.72 -4.33 10.03
CA GLY A 391 -12.85 -4.72 11.12
C GLY A 391 -12.59 -3.58 12.11
N ILE A 392 -12.24 -2.40 11.61
CA ILE A 392 -12.03 -1.20 12.43
C ILE A 392 -13.29 -0.82 13.21
N ARG A 393 -14.48 -0.90 12.59
CA ARG A 393 -15.76 -0.65 13.27
C ARG A 393 -16.05 -1.67 14.35
N ALA A 394 -15.77 -2.95 14.11
CA ALA A 394 -15.95 -4.01 15.11
C ALA A 394 -15.09 -3.74 16.36
N GLN A 395 -13.83 -3.36 16.17
CA GLN A 395 -12.94 -3.00 17.26
C GLN A 395 -13.38 -1.71 17.97
N ALA A 396 -13.89 -0.73 17.22
CA ALA A 396 -14.42 0.51 17.79
C ALA A 396 -15.63 0.24 18.69
N HIS A 397 -16.49 -0.71 18.31
CA HIS A 397 -17.60 -1.17 19.12
C HIS A 397 -17.12 -1.81 20.44
N ILE A 398 -16.06 -2.63 20.40
CA ILE A 398 -15.45 -3.19 21.61
C ILE A 398 -14.97 -2.07 22.54
N ILE A 399 -14.31 -1.03 22.03
CA ILE A 399 -13.90 0.12 22.85
C ILE A 399 -15.13 0.81 23.47
N ALA A 400 -16.19 1.02 22.68
CA ALA A 400 -17.41 1.71 23.10
C ALA A 400 -18.13 1.01 24.26
N ILE A 401 -18.24 -0.33 24.24
CA ILE A 401 -18.93 -1.08 25.30
C ILE A 401 -18.09 -1.26 26.58
N ASN A 402 -16.77 -1.01 26.51
CA ASN A 402 -15.85 -1.18 27.63
C ASN A 402 -15.63 0.13 28.43
N LYS A 403 -16.69 0.95 28.59
CA LYS A 403 -16.70 2.18 29.41
C LYS A 403 -15.55 3.16 29.08
N PRO A 404 -15.51 3.69 27.85
CA PRO A 404 -14.49 4.65 27.43
C PRO A 404 -14.62 5.98 28.20
N GLY A 405 -13.49 6.65 28.45
CA GLY A 405 -13.49 8.03 28.94
C GLY A 405 -13.87 9.05 27.86
N LEU A 406 -14.03 10.32 28.25
CA LEU A 406 -14.44 11.40 27.33
C LEU A 406 -13.52 11.58 26.12
N ARG A 407 -12.20 11.48 26.30
CA ARG A 407 -11.23 11.56 25.18
C ARG A 407 -11.38 10.39 24.21
N GLU A 408 -11.64 9.20 24.75
CA GLU A 408 -11.85 7.98 23.97
C GLU A 408 -13.16 8.06 23.17
N LEU A 409 -14.22 8.67 23.74
CA LEU A 409 -15.46 8.97 23.01
C LEU A 409 -15.21 9.93 21.83
N GLY A 410 -14.32 10.92 21.99
CA GLY A 410 -13.91 11.80 20.88
C GLY A 410 -13.20 11.03 19.76
N PHE A 411 -12.32 10.09 20.10
CA PHE A 411 -11.69 9.18 19.13
C PHE A 411 -12.74 8.33 18.38
N LEU A 412 -13.69 7.74 19.11
CA LEU A 412 -14.76 6.93 18.52
C LEU A 412 -15.67 7.74 17.59
N GLY A 413 -16.03 8.97 17.98
CA GLY A 413 -16.84 9.86 17.14
C GLY A 413 -16.13 10.25 15.85
N TRP A 414 -14.83 10.55 15.91
CA TRP A 414 -14.01 10.82 14.74
C TRP A 414 -13.93 9.61 13.80
N LEU A 415 -13.68 8.41 14.36
CA LEU A 415 -13.53 7.17 13.60
C LEU A 415 -14.85 6.76 12.91
N HIS A 416 -15.98 6.93 13.61
CA HIS A 416 -17.31 6.67 13.06
C HIS A 416 -17.60 7.58 11.86
N ASN A 417 -17.39 8.89 12.01
CA ASN A 417 -17.58 9.86 10.92
C ASN A 417 -16.72 9.52 9.69
N LEU A 418 -15.46 9.11 9.90
CA LEU A 418 -14.57 8.78 8.80
C LEU A 418 -14.96 7.48 8.09
N THR A 419 -15.25 6.42 8.85
CA THR A 419 -15.57 5.10 8.27
C THR A 419 -16.95 5.06 7.61
N ASP A 420 -17.89 5.92 8.00
CA ASP A 420 -19.22 6.00 7.39
C ASP A 420 -19.26 6.92 6.16
N ASN A 421 -18.46 8.00 6.15
CA ASN A 421 -18.33 8.89 5.00
C ASN A 421 -17.48 8.32 3.86
N HIS A 422 -16.78 7.21 4.07
CA HIS A 422 -16.05 6.50 3.03
C HIS A 422 -16.93 5.58 2.15
N LYS A 423 -18.27 5.67 2.30
CA LYS A 423 -19.17 5.29 1.20
C LYS A 423 -18.77 6.09 -0.04
N PRO A 424 -18.80 5.51 -1.27
CA PRO A 424 -18.67 6.33 -2.47
C PRO A 424 -19.63 7.50 -2.30
N GLN A 425 -19.12 8.73 -2.44
CA GLN A 425 -19.95 9.91 -2.49
C GLN A 425 -21.00 9.67 -3.58
N ILE A 426 -22.19 9.22 -3.17
CA ILE A 426 -23.41 9.60 -3.84
C ILE A 426 -23.38 11.11 -3.74
N SER A 427 -23.49 11.73 -4.92
CA SER A 427 -23.48 13.17 -5.15
C SER A 427 -24.01 13.94 -3.95
N ILE A 428 -23.33 15.04 -3.65
CA ILE A 428 -23.87 16.14 -2.85
C ILE A 428 -25.10 16.67 -3.62
N GLU A 429 -26.26 16.04 -3.41
CA GLU A 429 -27.58 16.57 -3.81
C GLU A 429 -28.58 16.61 -2.65
N THR A 430 -28.18 16.24 -1.43
CA THR A 430 -29.11 16.16 -0.30
C THR A 430 -28.89 17.18 0.81
N ALA A 431 -28.01 18.17 0.64
CA ALA A 431 -27.90 19.29 1.60
C ALA A 431 -28.61 20.57 1.11
N ALA A 432 -28.68 20.81 -0.20
CA ALA A 432 -29.40 21.95 -0.77
C ALA A 432 -30.92 21.70 -0.84
N THR A 433 -31.33 20.46 -1.13
CA THR A 433 -32.75 20.08 -1.25
C THR A 433 -33.47 20.05 0.11
N LEU A 434 -32.79 19.62 1.19
CA LEU A 434 -33.37 19.66 2.55
C LEU A 434 -33.50 21.10 3.07
N LYS A 435 -32.52 21.98 2.82
CA LYS A 435 -32.65 23.43 3.13
C LYS A 435 -33.76 24.11 2.34
N THR A 436 -34.04 23.66 1.12
CA THR A 436 -35.12 24.23 0.29
C THR A 436 -36.49 23.74 0.76
N ILE A 437 -36.60 22.50 1.25
CA ILE A 437 -37.84 21.95 1.83
C ILE A 437 -38.14 22.58 3.20
N ASP A 438 -37.13 22.82 4.05
CA ASP A 438 -37.33 23.51 5.33
C ASP A 438 -37.72 24.99 5.16
N LEU A 439 -37.30 25.63 4.05
CA LEU A 439 -37.73 26.98 3.67
C LEU A 439 -39.14 27.04 3.09
N ILE A 440 -39.64 25.94 2.51
CA ILE A 440 -41.01 25.82 1.97
C ILE A 440 -42.03 25.49 3.08
N ILE A 441 -41.59 24.85 4.17
CA ILE A 441 -42.47 24.38 5.26
C ILE A 441 -42.54 25.38 6.44
N ALA A 442 -41.82 26.51 6.40
CA ALA A 442 -42.02 27.58 7.36
C ALA A 442 -43.33 28.36 7.06
N PRO A 443 -44.34 28.38 7.95
CA PRO A 443 -45.59 29.08 7.68
C PRO A 443 -45.35 30.59 7.68
N GLN A 444 -45.62 31.25 6.55
CA GLN A 444 -45.75 32.71 6.53
C GLN A 444 -46.97 33.12 7.35
N VAL A 445 -46.69 33.80 8.45
CA VAL A 445 -47.67 34.62 9.18
C VAL A 445 -47.82 35.93 8.41
N SER A 446 -49.02 36.21 7.89
CA SER A 446 -49.54 37.58 7.82
C SER A 446 -51.07 37.61 7.75
N GLU A 447 -51.62 38.61 8.43
CA GLU A 447 -52.99 38.80 8.93
C GLU A 447 -54.11 39.04 7.90
N LEU A 448 -55.27 38.41 8.16
CA LEU A 448 -56.69 38.89 8.19
C LEU A 448 -57.30 39.70 7.02
N PRO A 449 -58.58 39.42 6.65
CA PRO A 449 -59.71 40.03 7.37
C PRO A 449 -60.89 39.09 7.71
N LYS A 450 -61.66 39.55 8.71
CA LYS A 450 -62.86 38.95 9.31
C LYS A 450 -64.06 38.91 8.34
N GLU A 451 -64.81 37.81 8.33
CA GLU A 451 -66.28 37.82 8.48
C GLU A 451 -66.90 36.41 8.71
N ASN A 452 -67.38 36.23 9.95
CA ASN A 452 -68.57 35.54 10.47
C ASN A 452 -68.97 34.07 10.15
N PRO A 453 -69.65 33.41 11.12
CA PRO A 453 -69.60 31.97 11.32
C PRO A 453 -70.94 31.27 11.03
N VAL A 454 -70.94 30.12 10.36
CA VAL A 454 -72.13 29.25 10.30
C VAL A 454 -71.77 27.75 10.32
N LYS A 455 -72.15 27.15 11.46
CA LYS A 455 -72.67 25.80 11.73
C LYS A 455 -71.81 24.54 11.52
N GLN A 456 -71.58 23.92 12.69
CA GLN A 456 -71.47 22.49 12.95
C GLN A 456 -72.41 21.63 12.09
N ILE A 457 -71.87 20.55 11.52
CA ILE A 457 -72.56 19.27 11.42
C ILE A 457 -71.61 18.16 11.86
N SER A 458 -71.99 17.54 12.97
CA SER A 458 -71.55 16.24 13.47
C SER A 458 -71.99 15.14 12.51
N LEU A 459 -71.16 14.12 12.26
CA LEU A 459 -71.62 12.75 12.09
C LEU A 459 -70.49 11.76 12.46
N LYS A 460 -70.86 10.86 13.36
CA LYS A 460 -70.07 9.75 13.94
C LYS A 460 -69.99 8.55 12.96
N PRO A 461 -69.08 7.57 13.23
CA PRO A 461 -68.64 6.45 12.36
C PRO A 461 -69.57 5.22 12.54
N PRO A 462 -69.25 3.92 12.22
CA PRO A 462 -68.06 3.20 11.69
C PRO A 462 -68.51 2.12 10.62
N PRO A 463 -68.01 0.84 10.48
CA PRO A 463 -66.79 0.14 10.95
C PRO A 463 -66.08 -0.82 9.93
N GLY A 464 -64.93 -1.36 10.38
CA GLY A 464 -64.46 -2.74 10.10
C GLY A 464 -63.62 -2.95 8.82
N ASP A 465 -62.55 -3.73 8.78
CA ASP A 465 -61.92 -4.58 9.80
C ASP A 465 -60.51 -4.98 9.37
N GLU A 466 -59.72 -5.27 10.40
CA GLU A 466 -58.62 -6.23 10.50
C GLU A 466 -57.51 -6.29 9.43
N LEU A 467 -56.28 -6.02 9.88
CA LEU A 467 -55.18 -6.97 9.66
C LEU A 467 -54.09 -6.88 10.75
N ALA A 468 -53.84 -8.04 11.34
CA ALA A 468 -52.57 -8.54 11.87
C ALA A 468 -51.96 -7.93 13.15
N LYS A 469 -52.46 -8.42 14.29
CA LYS A 469 -51.64 -9.00 15.39
C LYS A 469 -51.05 -10.33 14.86
N THR A 470 -49.91 -10.91 15.26
CA THR A 470 -49.03 -10.76 16.42
C THR A 470 -47.86 -11.76 16.27
N HIS A 471 -46.80 -11.51 17.05
CA HIS A 471 -45.90 -12.46 17.73
C HIS A 471 -44.46 -12.63 17.22
N ALA A 472 -43.58 -12.11 18.08
CA ALA A 472 -42.24 -12.59 18.39
C ALA A 472 -42.21 -14.09 18.72
N ILE A 473 -41.03 -14.71 18.62
CA ILE A 473 -40.37 -15.41 19.74
C ILE A 473 -38.88 -15.69 19.41
N GLN A 474 -38.09 -15.33 20.41
CA GLN A 474 -36.81 -15.79 20.93
C GLN A 474 -36.05 -16.95 20.27
N TYR A 475 -34.73 -16.74 20.21
CA TYR A 475 -33.70 -17.76 20.05
C TYR A 475 -33.59 -18.67 21.28
N ARG A 476 -33.49 -19.98 21.02
CA ARG A 476 -32.64 -20.93 21.73
C ARG A 476 -31.96 -21.84 20.73
#